data_AF-A0A4U8SAC0-F1
#
_entry.id   AF-A0A4U8SAC0-F1
#
_cell.length_a   1.000
_cell.length_b   1.000
_cell.length_c   1.000
_cell.angle_alpha   90.00
_cell.angle_beta   90.00
_cell.angle_gamma   90.00
#
_symmetry.space_group_name_H-M   'P 1'
#
loop_
_entity.id
_entity.type
_entity.pdbx_description
1 polymer ?
#
loop_
_entity_poly.entity_id
_entity_poly.type
_entity_poly.pdbx_seq_one_letter_code
_entity_poly.pdbx_strand_id
1 'polypeptide(L)'
;MSYEIFIEKKVGKFLKNIEKKQKRQSEKILFFLHNILKNSSDPCSLPNAKKLQGFMDNRYRWRLGDYRIIGRIENNAFKIIQIIKITKRDDSTYRGL
;
A
#
# COMPACT_ATOMS: atom_id res chain seq x y z
N MET A 1 7.36 18.04 -3.60
CA MET A 1 6.19 17.72 -4.43
C MET A 1 5.29 16.79 -3.64
N SER A 2 3.98 16.97 -3.68
CA SER A 2 3.02 16.03 -3.11
C SER A 2 2.49 15.14 -4.23
N TYR A 3 2.41 13.83 -3.99
CA TYR A 3 1.79 12.91 -4.92
C TYR A 3 0.29 12.79 -4.61
N GLU A 4 -0.54 12.71 -5.65
CA GLU A 4 -1.93 12.30 -5.45
C GLU A 4 -2.01 10.81 -5.13
N ILE A 5 -2.96 10.43 -4.28
CA ILE A 5 -3.20 9.04 -3.90
C ILE A 5 -4.60 8.64 -4.33
N PHE A 6 -4.66 7.72 -5.27
CA PHE A 6 -5.90 7.09 -5.72
C PHE A 6 -6.06 5.74 -5.04
N ILE A 7 -7.16 5.57 -4.31
CA ILE A 7 -7.48 4.32 -3.60
C ILE A 7 -8.56 3.57 -4.38
N GLU A 8 -8.26 2.35 -4.82
CA GLU A 8 -9.28 1.53 -5.49
C GLU A 8 -10.46 1.23 -4.54
N LYS A 9 -11.67 1.15 -5.12
CA LYS A 9 -12.92 0.90 -4.37
C LYS A 9 -12.82 -0.33 -3.45
N LYS A 10 -12.14 -1.39 -3.89
CA LYS A 10 -11.91 -2.62 -3.10
C LYS A 10 -11.01 -2.37 -1.90
N VAL A 11 -9.99 -1.53 -2.04
CA VAL A 11 -9.10 -1.11 -0.95
C VAL A 11 -9.87 -0.23 0.04
N GLY A 12 -10.68 0.70 -0.44
CA GLY A 12 -11.56 1.50 0.43
C GLY A 12 -12.50 0.65 1.29
N LYS A 13 -13.12 -0.39 0.70
CA LYS A 13 -13.94 -1.36 1.46
C LYS A 13 -13.11 -2.12 2.49
N PHE A 14 -11.90 -2.56 2.13
CA PHE A 14 -11.00 -3.25 3.05
C PHE A 14 -10.59 -2.38 4.23
N LEU A 15 -10.25 -1.11 4.01
CA LEU A 15 -9.91 -0.15 5.06
C LEU A 15 -11.07 0.03 6.05
N LYS A 16 -12.29 0.24 5.55
CA LYS A 16 -13.50 0.33 6.41
C LYS A 16 -13.72 -0.93 7.26
N ASN A 17 -13.39 -2.11 6.73
CA ASN A 17 -13.50 -3.35 7.48
C ASN A 17 -12.42 -3.48 8.57
N ILE A 18 -11.19 -3.05 8.29
CA ILE A 18 -10.11 -3.02 9.29
C ILE A 18 -10.42 -1.99 10.38
N GLU A 19 -10.91 -0.81 10.01
CA GLU A 19 -11.27 0.24 10.97
C GLU A 19 -12.20 -0.28 12.07
N LYS A 20 -13.21 -1.08 11.69
CA LYS A 20 -14.15 -1.70 12.64
C LYS A 20 -13.52 -2.77 13.55
N LYS A 21 -12.56 -3.55 13.03
CA LYS A 21 -12.01 -4.73 13.74
C LYS A 21 -10.68 -4.47 14.45
N GLN A 22 -9.87 -3.56 13.92
CA GLN A 22 -8.47 -3.31 14.26
C GLN A 22 -8.16 -1.82 14.09
N LYS A 23 -8.87 -0.96 14.83
CA LYS A 23 -8.78 0.52 14.74
C LYS A 23 -7.33 1.03 14.67
N ARG A 24 -6.48 0.61 15.61
CA ARG A 24 -5.05 1.00 15.65
C ARG A 24 -4.28 0.66 14.38
N GLN A 25 -4.60 -0.47 13.73
CA GLN A 25 -3.94 -0.84 12.47
C GLN A 25 -4.47 -0.03 11.29
N SER A 26 -5.78 0.25 11.29
CA SER A 26 -6.39 1.16 10.30
C SER A 26 -5.75 2.55 10.36
N GLU A 27 -5.63 3.11 11.57
CA GLU A 27 -4.99 4.42 11.80
C GLU A 27 -3.55 4.45 11.28
N LYS A 28 -2.75 3.41 11.53
CA LYS A 28 -1.38 3.32 11.00
C LYS A 28 -1.33 3.31 9.47
N ILE A 29 -2.24 2.57 8.83
CA ILE A 29 -2.31 2.51 7.37
C ILE A 29 -2.74 3.86 6.80
N LEU A 30 -3.78 4.47 7.36
CA LEU A 30 -4.29 5.78 6.92
C LEU A 30 -3.24 6.89 7.12
N PHE A 31 -2.56 6.91 8.26
CA PHE A 31 -1.46 7.83 8.52
C PHE A 31 -0.33 7.65 7.51
N PHE A 32 0.07 6.40 7.23
CA PHE A 32 1.10 6.16 6.22
C PHE A 32 0.69 6.68 4.85
N LEU A 33 -0.55 6.42 4.40
CA LEU A 33 -1.03 6.91 3.11
C LEU A 33 -1.05 8.45 3.08
N HIS A 34 -1.73 9.09 4.01
CA HIS A 34 -2.02 10.52 3.91
C HIS A 34 -0.91 11.44 4.43
N ASN A 35 -0.04 10.96 5.33
CA ASN A 35 0.99 11.78 5.96
C ASN A 35 2.40 11.44 5.47
N ILE A 36 2.68 10.18 5.13
CA ILE A 36 4.02 9.76 4.68
C ILE A 36 4.05 9.66 3.15
N LEU A 37 3.22 8.80 2.55
CA LEU A 37 3.26 8.53 1.12
C LEU A 37 2.91 9.78 0.30
N LYS A 38 1.86 10.50 0.68
CA LYS A 38 1.39 11.71 -0.01
C LYS A 38 2.44 12.83 -0.03
N ASN A 39 3.18 12.97 1.07
CA ASN A 39 4.10 14.10 1.30
C ASN A 39 5.56 13.76 1.00
N SER A 40 5.87 12.50 0.72
CA SER A 40 7.23 12.05 0.43
C SER A 40 7.63 12.48 -1.00
N SER A 41 8.84 13.02 -1.13
CA SER A 41 9.41 13.43 -2.42
C SER A 41 9.70 12.25 -3.33
N ASP A 42 10.02 11.09 -2.76
CA ASP A 42 10.18 9.83 -3.48
C ASP A 42 9.69 8.66 -2.62
N PRO A 43 8.39 8.32 -2.68
CA PRO A 43 7.83 7.24 -1.88
C PRO A 43 8.36 5.85 -2.27
N CYS A 44 8.98 5.71 -3.45
CA CYS A 44 9.58 4.46 -3.91
C CYS A 44 10.93 4.17 -3.28
N SER A 45 11.60 5.20 -2.75
CA SER A 45 12.87 5.09 -2.02
C SER A 45 12.70 4.98 -0.50
N LEU A 46 11.47 4.93 0.01
CA LEU A 46 11.23 4.70 1.44
C LEU A 46 11.84 3.37 1.89
N PRO A 47 12.37 3.27 3.12
CA PRO A 47 13.05 2.06 3.61
C PRO A 47 12.12 0.83 3.69
N ASN A 48 10.80 1.04 3.72
CA ASN A 48 9.81 -0.03 3.71
C ASN A 48 9.25 -0.35 2.32
N ALA A 49 9.68 0.36 1.28
CA ALA A 49 9.28 0.16 -0.11
C ALA A 49 10.13 -0.91 -0.79
N LYS A 50 9.54 -1.65 -1.72
CA LYS A 50 10.25 -2.54 -2.63
C LYS A 50 9.52 -2.63 -3.96
N LYS A 51 10.24 -2.48 -5.07
CA LYS A 51 9.71 -2.75 -6.41
C LYS A 51 9.38 -4.23 -6.55
N LEU A 52 8.15 -4.54 -6.99
CA LEU A 52 7.75 -5.91 -7.30
C LEU A 52 8.28 -6.27 -8.69
N GLN A 53 8.88 -7.45 -8.79
CA GLN A 53 9.36 -8.01 -10.05
C GLN A 53 8.25 -8.77 -10.76
N GLY A 54 8.35 -8.92 -12.08
CA GLY A 54 7.36 -9.64 -12.89
C GLY A 54 6.11 -8.83 -13.27
N PHE A 55 6.08 -7.52 -12.96
CA PHE A 55 5.01 -6.60 -13.35
C PHE A 55 5.56 -5.50 -14.24
N MET A 56 4.92 -5.25 -15.39
CA MET A 56 5.32 -4.17 -16.31
C MET A 56 4.86 -2.78 -15.86
N ASP A 57 3.92 -2.69 -14.91
CA ASP A 57 3.27 -1.44 -14.48
C ASP A 57 4.00 -0.70 -13.34
N ASN A 58 5.32 -0.90 -13.18
CA ASN A 58 6.13 -0.26 -12.13
C ASN A 58 5.50 -0.36 -10.73
N ARG A 59 5.14 -1.59 -10.35
CA ARG A 59 4.47 -1.87 -9.08
C ARG A 59 5.43 -1.87 -7.90
N TYR A 60 4.99 -1.28 -6.79
CA TYR A 60 5.72 -1.21 -5.53
C TYR A 60 4.89 -1.78 -4.38
N ARG A 61 5.60 -2.24 -3.36
CA ARG A 61 5.03 -2.74 -2.11
C ARG A 61 5.67 -2.04 -0.92
N TRP A 62 4.84 -1.43 -0.07
CA TRP A 62 5.24 -0.89 1.22
C TRP A 62 4.86 -1.83 2.36
N ARG A 63 5.81 -2.13 3.24
CA ARG A 63 5.58 -2.95 4.44
C ARG A 63 5.23 -2.08 5.64
N LEU A 64 4.12 -2.39 6.32
CA LEU A 64 3.69 -1.80 7.58
C LEU A 64 3.31 -2.91 8.56
N GLY A 65 4.29 -3.42 9.31
CA GLY A 65 4.10 -4.58 10.19
C GLY A 65 3.60 -5.79 9.41
N ASP A 66 2.39 -6.24 9.73
CA ASP A 66 1.71 -7.36 9.07
C ASP A 66 1.04 -6.95 7.76
N TYR A 67 0.87 -5.66 7.47
CA TYR A 67 0.19 -5.19 6.27
C TYR A 67 1.16 -4.84 5.15
N ARG A 68 0.83 -5.24 3.93
CA ARG A 68 1.55 -4.84 2.72
C ARG A 68 0.60 -4.03 1.85
N ILE A 69 1.00 -2.80 1.58
CA ILE A 69 0.29 -1.90 0.68
C ILE A 69 0.94 -2.04 -0.68
N ILE A 70 0.15 -2.28 -1.71
CA ILE A 70 0.61 -2.47 -3.09
C ILE A 70 -0.02 -1.38 -3.93
N GLY A 71 0.82 -0.72 -4.71
CA GLY A 71 0.41 0.33 -5.62
C GLY A 71 1.36 0.45 -6.80
N ARG A 72 0.98 1.31 -7.74
CA ARG A 72 1.78 1.66 -8.92
C ARG A 72 1.80 3.16 -9.10
N ILE A 73 2.83 3.66 -9.77
CA ILE A 73 2.92 5.07 -10.14
C ILE A 73 2.38 5.22 -11.56
N GLU A 74 1.36 6.06 -11.72
CA GLU A 74 0.81 6.46 -13.02
C GLU A 74 0.63 7.98 -13.01
N ASN A 75 1.12 8.69 -14.03
CA ASN A 75 0.94 10.14 -14.20
C ASN A 75 1.26 10.97 -12.94
N ASN A 76 2.39 10.67 -12.29
CA ASN A 76 2.81 11.34 -11.04
C ASN A 76 1.81 11.18 -9.88
N ALA A 77 1.04 10.09 -9.88
CA ALA A 77 0.13 9.73 -8.80
C ALA A 77 0.34 8.27 -8.37
N PHE A 78 0.12 8.01 -7.08
CA PHE A 78 0.11 6.66 -6.54
C PHE A 78 -1.28 6.06 -6.60
N LYS A 79 -1.44 5.00 -7.38
CA LYS A 79 -2.64 4.20 -7.40
C LYS A 79 -2.47 3.00 -6.47
N ILE A 80 -3.14 3.04 -5.33
CA ILE A 80 -3.17 1.96 -4.35
C ILE A 80 -4.20 0.92 -4.79
N ILE A 81 -3.68 -0.19 -5.30
CA ILE A 81 -4.49 -1.25 -5.90
C ILE A 81 -4.84 -2.34 -4.89
N GLN A 82 -4.03 -2.56 -3.83
CA GLN A 82 -4.30 -3.64 -2.89
C GLN A 82 -3.64 -3.41 -1.53
N ILE A 83 -4.30 -3.89 -0.48
CA ILE A 83 -3.71 -4.02 0.85
C ILE A 83 -3.97 -5.44 1.33
N ILE A 84 -2.90 -6.15 1.70
CA ILE A 84 -2.98 -7.53 2.20
C ILE A 84 -2.40 -7.62 3.60
N LYS A 85 -2.97 -8.49 4.44
CA LYS A 85 -2.42 -8.85 5.74
C LYS A 85 -1.64 -10.15 5.58
N ILE A 86 -0.38 -10.17 6.00
CA ILE A 86 0.49 -11.33 5.98
C ILE A 86 0.97 -11.58 7.41
N THR A 87 0.30 -12.52 8.09
CA THR A 87 0.60 -12.94 9.48
C THR A 87 1.39 -14.24 9.56
N LYS A 88 1.51 -14.99 8.45
CA LYS A 88 2.34 -16.19 8.33
C LYS A 88 3.18 -16.08 7.06
N ARG A 89 4.41 -16.58 7.12
CA ARG A 89 5.35 -16.57 5.99
C ARG A 89 4.88 -17.66 5.03
N ASP A 90 4.06 -17.31 4.06
CA ASP A 90 3.58 -18.24 3.04
C ASP A 90 4.08 -17.80 1.65
N ASP A 91 4.60 -18.74 0.88
CA ASP A 91 5.31 -18.46 -0.39
C ASP A 91 4.33 -18.00 -1.50
N SER A 92 3.03 -18.23 -1.27
CA SER A 92 1.94 -17.88 -2.17
C SER A 92 1.46 -16.42 -2.08
N THR A 93 2.05 -15.59 -1.22
CA THR A 93 1.45 -14.31 -0.82
C THR A 93 1.25 -13.28 -1.95
N TYR A 94 1.90 -13.47 -3.10
CA TYR A 94 1.74 -12.61 -4.28
C TYR A 94 1.04 -13.29 -5.47
N ARG A 95 0.57 -14.54 -5.34
CA ARG A 95 -0.19 -15.22 -6.40
C ARG A 95 -1.55 -14.53 -6.55
N GLY A 96 -1.78 -13.91 -7.72
CA GLY A 96 -3.02 -13.21 -8.04
C GLY A 96 -3.02 -11.70 -7.78
N LEU A 97 -1.84 -11.09 -7.56
CA LEU A 97 -1.67 -9.64 -7.66
C LEU A 97 -1.72 -9.16 -9.12
#